data_AF-A0A8T7IQ50-F1
#
_entry.id   AF-A0A8T7IQ50-F1
#
_cell.length_a   1.000
_cell.length_b   1.000
_cell.length_c   1.000
_cell.angle_alpha   90.00
_cell.angle_beta   90.00
_cell.angle_gamma   90.00
#
_symmetry.space_group_name_H-M   'P 1'
#
loop_
_entity.id
_entity.type
_entity.pdbx_description
1 polymer ?
#
loop_
_entity_poly.entity_id
_entity_poly.type
_entity_poly.pdbx_seq_one_letter_code
_entity_poly.pdbx_strand_id
1 'polypeptide(L)'
;MTSASEKSLATEGGPSKAAYSDDLIQTINEVVAILRLNYHNQFSAAFKTEDALVVFKRLLAENLASYDSYVPRSAIKKLIRESEYLPTLSKIIDYCNAEVLQANGLPNAYQAYEEACNAPSPKAAFKWSHAAVYQAGKDVGWQFLASEVEKTALPKFQRIYKHWCERVINGETIPSPDVPELPEKIQTKMTKEERIQAAQKLKALLNDSTS
;
A
#
# COMPACT_ATOMS: atom_id res chain seq x y z
N MET A 1 -50.49 26.73 16.20
CA MET A 1 -49.91 26.10 17.39
C MET A 1 -48.44 25.83 17.12
N THR A 2 -47.59 26.59 17.80
CA THR A 2 -46.21 26.31 18.28
C THR A 2 -45.19 25.52 17.44
N SER A 3 -44.01 26.14 17.42
CA SER A 3 -42.75 25.89 16.70
C SER A 3 -41.89 24.75 17.25
N ALA A 4 -41.00 24.25 16.37
CA ALA A 4 -39.65 23.67 16.48
C ALA A 4 -39.16 23.02 17.79
N SER A 5 -38.41 21.92 17.63
CA SER A 5 -37.34 21.53 18.57
C SER A 5 -36.26 20.69 17.89
N GLU A 6 -35.37 21.35 17.13
CA GLU A 6 -34.02 20.85 16.83
C GLU A 6 -33.17 20.99 18.10
N LYS A 7 -32.72 19.87 18.68
CA LYS A 7 -31.95 19.89 19.91
C LYS A 7 -30.45 19.92 19.59
N SER A 8 -29.94 21.15 19.57
CA SER A 8 -28.53 21.52 19.62
C SER A 8 -27.80 20.86 20.81
N LEU A 9 -26.64 20.27 20.52
CA LEU A 9 -25.64 19.86 21.51
C LEU A 9 -24.63 20.99 21.65
N ALA A 10 -24.94 21.99 22.46
CA ALA A 10 -23.98 22.98 22.92
C ALA A 10 -23.73 22.79 24.41
N THR A 11 -22.47 22.61 24.79
CA THR A 11 -22.02 22.75 26.18
C THR A 11 -20.71 23.52 26.13
N GLU A 12 -20.68 24.63 26.87
CA GLU A 12 -19.62 25.63 26.91
C GLU A 12 -18.41 25.17 27.74
N GLY A 13 -17.22 25.67 27.37
CA GLY A 13 -16.07 25.80 28.27
C GLY A 13 -14.91 24.80 28.07
N GLY A 14 -14.10 25.00 27.03
CA GLY A 14 -12.79 24.35 26.82
C GLY A 14 -12.20 24.76 25.46
N PRO A 15 -10.87 24.83 25.28
CA PRO A 15 -10.24 25.40 24.09
C PRO A 15 -10.79 24.70 22.85
N SER A 16 -11.25 25.51 21.88
CA SER A 16 -11.97 25.12 20.66
C SER A 16 -11.65 23.70 20.18
N LYS A 17 -12.55 22.76 20.47
CA LYS A 17 -12.64 21.49 19.74
C LYS A 17 -12.85 21.87 18.28
N ALA A 18 -11.91 21.55 17.39
CA ALA A 18 -12.20 21.57 15.97
C ALA A 18 -13.47 20.75 15.76
N ALA A 19 -14.54 21.40 15.31
CA ALA A 19 -15.76 20.69 14.97
C ALA A 19 -15.42 19.75 13.81
N TYR A 20 -15.72 18.45 13.97
CA TYR A 20 -15.60 17.50 12.88
C TYR A 20 -16.51 17.93 11.72
N SER A 21 -16.08 17.69 10.48
CA SER A 21 -16.91 18.00 9.32
C SER A 21 -18.21 17.19 9.35
N ASP A 22 -19.29 17.78 8.81
CA ASP A 22 -20.59 17.10 8.73
C ASP A 22 -20.50 15.77 7.97
N ASP A 23 -19.66 15.70 6.94
CA ASP A 23 -19.43 14.48 6.18
C ASP A 23 -18.71 13.39 6.99
N LEU A 24 -17.76 13.76 7.85
CA LEU A 24 -17.15 12.81 8.78
C LEU A 24 -18.17 12.31 9.80
N ILE A 25 -18.96 13.21 10.39
CA ILE A 25 -20.02 12.85 11.36
C ILE A 25 -21.01 11.87 10.72
N GLN A 26 -21.44 12.15 9.49
CA GLN A 26 -22.33 11.29 8.73
C GLN A 26 -21.69 9.92 8.45
N THR A 27 -20.42 9.90 8.04
CA THR A 27 -19.65 8.68 7.82
C THR A 27 -19.57 7.82 9.09
N ILE A 28 -19.27 8.42 10.25
CA ILE A 28 -19.22 7.69 11.52
C ILE A 28 -20.61 7.12 11.89
N ASN A 29 -21.68 7.90 11.69
CA ASN A 29 -23.03 7.43 11.95
C ASN A 29 -23.41 6.23 11.06
N GLU A 30 -23.01 6.23 9.79
CA GLU A 30 -23.21 5.11 8.87
C GLU A 30 -22.42 3.87 9.29
N VAL A 31 -21.14 4.02 9.64
CA VAL A 31 -20.31 2.92 10.15
C VAL A 31 -20.95 2.30 11.39
N VAL A 32 -21.39 3.12 12.34
CA VAL A 32 -22.09 2.66 13.55
C VAL A 32 -23.41 1.98 13.23
N ALA A 33 -24.20 2.51 12.29
CA ALA A 33 -25.46 1.89 11.88
C ALA A 33 -25.23 0.50 11.28
N ILE A 34 -24.20 0.35 10.44
CA ILE A 34 -23.80 -0.94 9.86
C ILE A 34 -23.39 -1.93 10.96
N LEU A 35 -22.55 -1.51 11.91
CA LEU A 35 -22.12 -2.35 13.04
C LEU A 35 -23.31 -2.79 13.90
N ARG A 36 -24.21 -1.85 14.23
CA ARG A 36 -25.39 -2.12 15.04
C ARG A 36 -26.35 -3.10 14.37
N LEU A 37 -26.52 -3.01 13.05
CA LEU A 37 -27.41 -3.89 12.30
C LEU A 37 -26.85 -5.32 12.18
N ASN A 38 -25.55 -5.44 11.86
CA ASN A 38 -24.93 -6.76 11.63
C ASN A 38 -24.60 -7.50 12.94
N TYR A 39 -24.29 -6.78 14.01
CA TYR A 39 -23.87 -7.37 15.29
C TYR A 39 -24.82 -7.04 16.44
N HIS A 40 -26.14 -6.99 16.19
CA HIS A 40 -27.15 -6.45 17.10
C HIS A 40 -26.98 -6.84 18.58
N ASN A 41 -26.84 -8.13 18.87
CA ASN A 41 -26.72 -8.63 20.25
C ASN A 41 -25.40 -8.20 20.90
N GLN A 42 -24.28 -8.34 20.20
CA GLN A 42 -22.95 -7.94 20.70
C GLN A 42 -22.85 -6.43 20.87
N PHE A 43 -23.40 -5.68 19.91
CA PHE A 43 -23.45 -4.22 19.93
C PHE A 43 -24.28 -3.72 21.12
N SER A 44 -25.47 -4.28 21.34
CA SER A 44 -26.32 -3.91 22.49
C SER A 44 -25.69 -4.28 23.83
N ALA A 45 -24.96 -5.40 23.89
CA ALA A 45 -24.23 -5.81 25.09
C ALA A 45 -23.03 -4.90 25.39
N ALA A 46 -22.32 -4.43 24.35
CA ALA A 46 -21.16 -3.55 24.46
C ALA A 46 -21.54 -2.09 24.78
N PHE A 47 -22.63 -1.59 24.19
CA PHE A 47 -23.06 -0.20 24.29
C PHE A 47 -24.41 -0.07 24.99
N LYS A 48 -24.43 -0.34 26.30
CA LYS A 48 -25.65 -0.31 27.13
C LYS A 48 -26.18 1.10 27.41
N THR A 49 -25.31 2.11 27.35
CA THR A 49 -25.65 3.51 27.62
C THR A 49 -25.37 4.38 26.41
N GLU A 50 -26.14 5.46 26.25
CA GLU A 50 -25.91 6.43 25.17
C GLU A 50 -24.53 7.09 25.31
N ASP A 51 -24.06 7.34 26.54
CA ASP A 51 -22.73 7.91 26.80
C ASP A 51 -21.60 7.02 26.24
N ALA A 52 -21.71 5.70 26.39
CA ALA A 52 -20.72 4.77 25.84
C ALA A 52 -20.70 4.82 24.31
N LEU A 53 -21.87 4.96 23.68
CA LEU A 53 -21.97 5.11 22.22
C LEU A 53 -21.39 6.44 21.74
N VAL A 54 -21.62 7.54 22.46
CA VAL A 54 -21.03 8.86 22.16
C VAL A 54 -19.51 8.82 22.25
N VAL A 55 -18.95 8.18 23.29
CA VAL A 55 -17.49 8.00 23.42
C VAL A 55 -16.94 7.16 22.27
N PHE A 56 -17.61 6.07 21.90
CA PHE A 56 -17.19 5.24 20.77
C PHE A 56 -17.21 5.98 19.43
N LYS A 57 -18.26 6.75 19.15
CA LYS A 57 -18.33 7.62 17.96
C LYS A 57 -17.21 8.64 17.93
N ARG A 58 -16.89 9.25 19.06
CA ARG A 58 -15.77 10.19 19.17
C ARG A 58 -14.44 9.51 18.87
N LEU A 59 -14.21 8.33 19.44
CA LEU A 59 -12.99 7.55 19.20
C LEU A 59 -12.85 7.17 17.71
N LEU A 60 -13.96 6.78 17.06
CA LEU A 60 -13.98 6.55 15.62
C LEU A 60 -13.65 7.83 14.84
N ALA A 61 -14.27 8.97 15.18
CA ALA A 61 -14.01 10.24 14.50
C ALA A 61 -12.53 10.66 14.63
N GLU A 62 -11.94 10.53 15.82
CA GLU A 62 -10.53 10.85 16.07
C GLU A 62 -9.58 10.01 15.20
N ASN A 63 -9.86 8.72 15.05
CA ASN A 63 -8.98 7.80 14.31
C ASN A 63 -9.26 7.76 12.81
N LEU A 64 -10.44 8.18 12.38
CA LEU A 64 -10.86 8.12 10.97
C LEU A 64 -10.83 9.49 10.26
N ALA A 65 -10.53 10.57 10.97
CA ALA A 65 -10.51 11.93 10.43
C ALA A 65 -9.49 12.15 9.30
N SER A 66 -8.43 11.34 9.23
CA SER A 66 -7.41 11.45 8.19
C SER A 66 -7.79 10.76 6.87
N TYR A 67 -8.86 9.98 6.83
CA TYR A 67 -9.30 9.28 5.63
C TYR A 67 -10.41 10.05 4.93
N ASP A 68 -10.45 9.95 3.60
CA ASP A 68 -11.63 10.34 2.84
C ASP A 68 -12.83 9.49 3.25
N SER A 69 -14.00 10.10 3.33
CA SER A 69 -15.23 9.46 3.81
C SER A 69 -15.64 8.20 3.05
N TYR A 70 -15.20 8.04 1.80
CA TYR A 70 -15.36 6.80 1.04
C TYR A 70 -14.64 5.60 1.70
N VAL A 71 -13.45 5.82 2.26
CA VAL A 71 -12.58 4.76 2.78
C VAL A 71 -13.23 4.03 3.97
N PRO A 72 -13.66 4.67 5.07
CA PRO A 72 -14.33 3.97 6.15
C PRO A 72 -15.62 3.26 5.73
N ARG A 73 -16.38 3.86 4.79
CA ARG A 73 -17.61 3.28 4.24
C ARG A 73 -17.35 2.01 3.44
N SER A 74 -16.28 1.97 2.64
CA SER A 74 -15.87 0.78 1.90
C SER A 74 -15.30 -0.29 2.83
N ALA A 75 -14.39 0.12 3.73
CA ALA A 75 -13.72 -0.75 4.69
C ALA A 75 -14.71 -1.52 5.56
N ILE A 76 -15.71 -0.83 6.14
CA ILE A 76 -16.70 -1.48 7.00
C ILE A 76 -17.56 -2.51 6.24
N LYS A 77 -17.91 -2.24 4.98
CA LYS A 77 -18.70 -3.15 4.15
C LYS A 77 -17.94 -4.42 3.78
N LYS A 78 -16.61 -4.34 3.65
CA LYS A 78 -15.75 -5.52 3.47
C LYS A 78 -15.60 -6.28 4.78
N LEU A 79 -15.34 -5.55 5.87
CA LEU A 79 -15.12 -6.14 7.20
C LEU A 79 -16.31 -6.98 7.69
N ILE A 80 -17.55 -6.52 7.52
CA ILE A 80 -18.73 -7.29 7.94
C ILE A 80 -18.93 -8.61 7.20
N ARG A 81 -18.33 -8.77 6.01
CA ARG A 81 -18.43 -10.02 5.23
C ARG A 81 -17.45 -11.07 5.73
N GLU A 82 -16.39 -10.64 6.39
CA GLU A 82 -15.27 -11.48 6.81
C GLU A 82 -15.22 -11.69 8.32
N SER A 83 -15.93 -10.87 9.10
CA SER A 83 -15.91 -10.92 10.56
C SER A 83 -17.23 -11.41 11.13
N GLU A 84 -17.18 -12.55 11.84
CA GLU A 84 -18.32 -13.14 12.56
C GLU A 84 -18.70 -12.36 13.84
N TYR A 85 -17.73 -11.64 14.41
CA TYR A 85 -17.89 -10.91 15.67
C TYR A 85 -17.82 -9.41 15.46
N LEU A 86 -18.33 -8.64 16.43
CA LEU A 86 -18.22 -7.18 16.42
C LEU A 86 -16.73 -6.80 16.36
N PRO A 87 -16.27 -6.12 15.28
CA PRO A 87 -14.86 -5.83 15.12
C PRO A 87 -14.37 -4.78 16.11
N THR A 88 -13.08 -4.86 16.46
CA THR A 88 -12.38 -3.84 17.24
C THR A 88 -12.05 -2.62 16.36
N LEU A 89 -11.79 -1.47 16.99
CA LEU A 89 -11.33 -0.27 16.28
C LEU A 89 -10.06 -0.55 15.46
N SER A 90 -9.10 -1.29 16.02
CA SER A 90 -7.88 -1.67 15.30
C SER A 90 -8.19 -2.39 13.99
N LYS A 91 -9.15 -3.32 14.01
CA LYS A 91 -9.53 -4.06 12.81
C LYS A 91 -10.20 -3.15 11.78
N ILE A 92 -11.00 -2.16 12.21
CA ILE A 92 -11.56 -1.15 11.32
C ILE A 92 -10.45 -0.33 10.66
N ILE A 93 -9.46 0.13 11.44
CA ILE A 93 -8.30 0.90 10.95
C ILE A 93 -7.49 0.06 9.95
N ASP A 94 -7.27 -1.22 10.23
CA ASP A 94 -6.53 -2.11 9.31
C ASP A 94 -7.22 -2.21 7.94
N TYR A 95 -8.56 -2.32 7.91
CA TYR A 95 -9.30 -2.33 6.65
C TYR A 95 -9.29 -0.97 5.96
N CYS A 96 -9.34 0.14 6.71
CA CYS A 96 -9.20 1.48 6.14
C CYS A 96 -7.83 1.64 5.47
N ASN A 97 -6.75 1.22 6.14
CA ASN A 97 -5.41 1.22 5.57
C ASN A 97 -5.31 0.35 4.32
N ALA A 98 -5.92 -0.85 4.34
CA ALA A 98 -5.96 -1.72 3.17
C ALA A 98 -6.69 -1.08 1.99
N GLU A 99 -7.81 -0.39 2.22
CA GLU A 99 -8.52 0.37 1.18
C GLU A 99 -7.66 1.48 0.58
N VAL A 100 -6.95 2.25 1.42
CA VAL A 100 -6.06 3.31 0.95
C VAL A 100 -4.94 2.75 0.09
N LEU A 101 -4.32 1.64 0.51
CA LEU A 101 -3.29 0.98 -0.29
C LEU A 101 -3.84 0.52 -1.64
N GLN A 102 -4.98 -0.15 -1.66
CA GLN A 102 -5.62 -0.61 -2.90
C GLN A 102 -5.99 0.54 -3.84
N ALA A 103 -6.51 1.65 -3.31
CA ALA A 103 -6.84 2.84 -4.10
C ALA A 103 -5.61 3.47 -4.77
N ASN A 104 -4.43 3.30 -4.17
CA ASN A 104 -3.15 3.76 -4.70
C ASN A 104 -2.41 2.68 -5.51
N GLY A 105 -3.02 1.52 -5.77
CA GLY A 105 -2.39 0.42 -6.51
C GLY A 105 -1.25 -0.27 -5.75
N LEU A 106 -1.16 -0.07 -4.42
CA LEU A 106 -0.14 -0.67 -3.57
C LEU A 106 -0.59 -2.06 -3.10
N PRO A 107 0.21 -3.11 -3.30
CA PRO A 107 -0.09 -4.43 -2.74
C PRO A 107 0.00 -4.43 -1.21
N ASN A 108 -0.59 -5.45 -0.57
CA ASN A 108 -0.43 -5.61 0.87
C ASN A 108 1.05 -5.93 1.22
N ALA A 109 1.45 -5.68 2.47
CA ALA A 109 2.87 -5.79 2.84
C ALA A 109 3.45 -7.20 2.70
N TYR A 110 2.63 -8.24 2.86
CA TYR A 110 3.05 -9.64 2.69
C TYR A 110 3.19 -10.01 1.21
N GLN A 111 2.24 -9.61 0.37
CA GLN A 111 2.30 -9.78 -1.09
C GLN A 111 3.49 -9.03 -1.69
N ALA A 112 3.73 -7.80 -1.23
CA ALA A 112 4.90 -7.02 -1.63
C ALA A 112 6.22 -7.74 -1.25
N TYR A 113 6.27 -8.34 -0.07
CA TYR A 113 7.42 -9.12 0.39
C TYR A 113 7.61 -10.38 -0.46
N GLU A 114 6.55 -11.13 -0.70
CA GLU A 114 6.56 -12.34 -1.52
C GLU A 114 7.04 -12.03 -2.96
N GLU A 115 6.54 -10.95 -3.54
CA GLU A 115 6.99 -10.46 -4.85
C GLU A 115 8.48 -10.10 -4.84
N ALA A 116 8.94 -9.38 -3.81
CA ALA A 116 10.34 -9.00 -3.65
C ALA A 116 11.28 -10.21 -3.55
N CYS A 117 10.88 -11.25 -2.79
CA CYS A 117 11.61 -12.50 -2.67
C CYS A 117 11.63 -13.29 -3.98
N ASN A 118 10.49 -13.41 -4.67
CA ASN A 118 10.34 -14.24 -5.86
C ASN A 118 10.83 -13.59 -7.17
N ALA A 119 11.08 -12.27 -7.19
CA ALA A 119 11.49 -11.60 -8.42
C ALA A 119 12.82 -12.17 -8.99
N PRO A 120 12.90 -12.53 -10.28
CA PRO A 120 14.14 -12.98 -10.90
C PRO A 120 15.17 -11.84 -11.03
N SER A 121 16.44 -12.20 -11.14
CA SER A 121 17.51 -11.26 -11.52
C SER A 121 17.53 -11.12 -13.05
N PRO A 122 17.66 -9.90 -13.62
CA PRO A 122 17.89 -8.61 -12.97
C PRO A 122 16.61 -7.97 -12.40
N LYS A 123 16.63 -7.59 -11.12
CA LYS A 123 15.48 -7.00 -10.40
C LYS A 123 14.98 -5.70 -11.04
N ALA A 124 15.83 -4.95 -11.74
CA ALA A 124 15.44 -3.72 -12.44
C ALA A 124 14.54 -3.98 -13.66
N ALA A 125 14.73 -5.11 -14.36
CA ALA A 125 13.94 -5.47 -15.54
C ALA A 125 12.64 -6.22 -15.21
N PHE A 126 12.38 -6.45 -13.92
CA PHE A 126 11.18 -7.15 -13.46
C PHE A 126 9.94 -6.23 -13.52
N LYS A 127 8.78 -6.82 -13.84
CA LYS A 127 7.50 -6.11 -13.86
C LYS A 127 6.91 -6.07 -12.45
N TRP A 128 7.28 -5.04 -11.71
CA TRP A 128 6.79 -4.82 -10.35
C TRP A 128 5.32 -4.40 -10.32
N SER A 129 4.57 -4.88 -9.33
CA SER A 129 3.19 -4.43 -9.06
C SER A 129 3.14 -2.94 -8.76
N HIS A 130 4.12 -2.44 -8.00
CA HIS A 130 4.28 -1.02 -7.73
C HIS A 130 5.77 -0.67 -7.55
N ALA A 131 6.19 0.53 -7.96
CA ALA A 131 7.57 0.99 -7.79
C ALA A 131 8.02 1.03 -6.30
N ALA A 132 7.06 1.21 -5.38
CA ALA A 132 7.29 1.15 -3.95
C ALA A 132 7.82 -0.22 -3.47
N VAL A 133 7.38 -1.32 -4.10
CA VAL A 133 7.86 -2.67 -3.78
C VAL A 133 9.34 -2.80 -4.14
N TYR A 134 9.72 -2.30 -5.32
CA TYR A 134 11.11 -2.28 -5.77
C TYR A 134 12.00 -1.46 -4.83
N GLN A 135 11.60 -0.24 -4.50
CA GLN A 135 12.40 0.61 -3.61
C GLN A 135 12.52 0.02 -2.20
N ALA A 136 11.44 -0.55 -1.67
CA ALA A 136 11.48 -1.22 -0.37
C ALA A 136 12.46 -2.41 -0.38
N GLY A 137 12.43 -3.23 -1.43
CA GLY A 137 13.36 -4.36 -1.55
C GLY A 137 14.82 -3.93 -1.76
N LYS A 138 15.05 -2.82 -2.47
CA LYS A 138 16.37 -2.21 -2.64
C LYS A 138 16.93 -1.70 -1.31
N ASP A 139 16.12 -1.00 -0.52
CA ASP A 139 16.51 -0.42 0.77
C ASP A 139 16.74 -1.49 1.85
N VAL A 140 15.93 -2.55 1.86
CA VAL A 140 16.16 -3.71 2.73
C VAL A 140 17.41 -4.47 2.31
N GLY A 141 17.66 -4.52 1.00
CA GLY A 141 18.77 -5.23 0.38
C GLY A 141 18.33 -6.59 -0.17
N TRP A 142 18.48 -6.78 -1.48
CA TRP A 142 18.09 -8.01 -2.17
C TRP A 142 18.81 -9.26 -1.66
N GLN A 143 20.07 -9.12 -1.26
CA GLN A 143 20.84 -10.24 -0.68
C GLN A 143 20.28 -10.66 0.67
N PHE A 144 19.92 -9.69 1.52
CA PHE A 144 19.33 -9.93 2.83
C PHE A 144 17.98 -10.64 2.69
N LEU A 145 17.13 -10.19 1.76
CA LEU A 145 15.85 -10.85 1.46
C LEU A 145 16.00 -12.27 0.90
N ALA A 146 17.13 -12.57 0.24
CA ALA A 146 17.39 -13.89 -0.32
C ALA A 146 18.05 -14.86 0.67
N SER A 147 18.81 -14.36 1.65
CA SER A 147 19.59 -15.18 2.58
C SER A 147 18.88 -15.47 3.91
N GLU A 148 18.03 -14.56 4.37
CA GLU A 148 17.42 -14.62 5.70
C GLU A 148 16.08 -15.35 5.70
N VAL A 149 15.70 -15.84 6.88
CA VAL A 149 14.38 -16.46 7.10
C VAL A 149 13.30 -15.40 7.24
N GLU A 150 12.09 -15.75 6.79
CA GLU A 150 10.91 -14.87 6.77
C GLU A 150 10.64 -14.18 8.12
N LYS A 151 10.78 -14.91 9.23
CA LYS A 151 10.55 -14.38 10.59
C LYS A 151 11.43 -13.17 10.92
N THR A 152 12.62 -13.08 10.31
CA THR A 152 13.57 -11.98 10.51
C THR A 152 13.44 -10.93 9.40
N ALA A 153 13.25 -11.38 8.16
CA ALA A 153 13.23 -10.51 6.99
C ALA A 153 11.92 -9.72 6.85
N LEU A 154 10.78 -10.38 7.07
CA LEU A 154 9.44 -9.80 6.87
C LEU A 154 9.21 -8.56 7.74
N PRO A 155 9.49 -8.54 9.07
CA PRO A 155 9.24 -7.35 9.88
C PRO A 155 10.08 -6.14 9.45
N LYS A 156 11.33 -6.38 9.02
CA LYS A 156 12.21 -5.31 8.50
C LYS A 156 11.67 -4.77 7.18
N PHE A 157 11.29 -5.65 6.27
CA PHE A 157 10.68 -5.27 4.99
C PHE A 157 9.39 -4.50 5.20
N GLN A 158 8.48 -4.99 6.05
CA GLN A 158 7.21 -4.32 6.37
C GLN A 158 7.42 -2.88 6.86
N ARG A 159 8.41 -2.66 7.74
CA ARG A 159 8.72 -1.31 8.24
C ARG A 159 9.15 -0.37 7.13
N ILE A 160 10.04 -0.82 6.25
CA ILE A 160 10.54 -0.02 5.13
C ILE A 160 9.44 0.18 4.07
N TYR A 161 8.70 -0.87 3.74
CA TYR A 161 7.59 -0.80 2.81
C TYR A 161 6.49 0.16 3.28
N LYS A 162 6.16 0.15 4.58
CA LYS A 162 5.21 1.11 5.16
C LYS A 162 5.65 2.55 4.93
N HIS A 163 6.93 2.86 5.12
CA HIS A 163 7.46 4.19 4.86
C HIS A 163 7.32 4.60 3.39
N TRP A 164 7.59 3.68 2.46
CA TRP A 164 7.36 3.93 1.02
C TRP A 164 5.89 4.11 0.67
N CYS A 165 4.97 3.33 1.28
CA CYS A 165 3.54 3.50 1.09
C CYS A 165 3.06 4.87 1.58
N GLU A 166 3.53 5.34 2.74
CA GLU A 166 3.18 6.67 3.27
C GLU A 166 3.60 7.78 2.29
N ARG A 167 4.78 7.67 1.67
CA ARG A 167 5.23 8.64 0.65
C ARG A 167 4.34 8.65 -0.59
N VAL A 168 3.95 7.47 -1.09
CA VAL A 168 3.02 7.35 -2.22
C VAL A 168 1.66 7.97 -1.88
N ILE A 169 1.13 7.68 -0.69
CA ILE A 169 -0.16 8.21 -0.23
C ILE A 169 -0.12 9.73 -0.11
N ASN A 170 1.03 10.30 0.28
CA ASN A 170 1.24 11.74 0.31
C ASN A 170 1.42 12.37 -1.09
N GLY A 171 1.32 11.58 -2.17
CA GLY A 171 1.42 12.04 -3.55
C GLY A 171 2.84 12.13 -4.09
N GLU A 172 3.84 11.59 -3.39
CA GLU A 172 5.21 11.55 -3.92
C GLU A 172 5.33 10.51 -5.04
N THR A 173 5.91 10.93 -6.17
CA THR A 173 6.21 10.00 -7.26
C THR A 173 7.46 9.21 -6.92
N ILE A 174 7.29 7.90 -6.71
CA ILE A 174 8.40 7.00 -6.42
C ILE A 174 9.19 6.74 -7.70
N PRO A 175 10.53 6.88 -7.68
CA PRO A 175 11.34 6.62 -8.86
C PRO A 175 11.18 5.16 -9.29
N SER A 176 10.86 4.96 -10.57
CA SER A 176 10.82 3.64 -11.19
C SER A 176 12.20 2.98 -11.15
N PRO A 177 12.26 1.63 -11.23
CA PRO A 177 13.54 0.94 -11.36
C PRO A 177 14.30 1.50 -12.55
N ASP A 178 15.52 1.98 -12.29
CA ASP A 178 16.44 2.38 -13.35
C ASP A 178 16.87 1.08 -14.04
N VAL A 179 16.24 0.76 -15.16
CA VAL A 179 16.75 -0.28 -16.06
C VAL A 179 17.99 0.37 -16.66
N PRO A 180 19.23 -0.04 -16.30
CA PRO A 180 20.35 0.36 -17.13
C PRO A 180 20.00 -0.12 -18.54
N GLU A 181 19.75 0.83 -19.44
CA GLU A 181 19.59 0.52 -20.85
C GLU A 181 20.77 -0.38 -21.18
N LEU A 182 20.47 -1.61 -21.57
CA LEU A 182 21.49 -2.49 -22.12
C LEU A 182 22.19 -1.61 -23.15
N PRO A 183 23.52 -1.36 -23.06
CA PRO A 183 24.20 -0.67 -24.14
C PRO A 183 23.78 -1.44 -25.38
N GLU A 184 23.20 -0.75 -26.37
CA GLU A 184 22.84 -1.37 -27.63
C GLU A 184 24.11 -2.10 -28.05
N LYS A 185 24.14 -3.42 -27.87
CA LYS A 185 25.09 -4.23 -28.58
C LYS A 185 24.57 -4.14 -29.99
N ILE A 186 24.96 -3.05 -30.65
CA ILE A 186 25.09 -2.96 -32.08
C ILE A 186 26.06 -4.10 -32.39
N GLN A 187 25.53 -5.32 -32.47
CA GLN A 187 26.14 -6.36 -33.25
C GLN A 187 26.01 -5.81 -34.66
N THR A 188 26.96 -4.95 -35.06
CA THR A 188 27.24 -4.72 -36.46
C THR A 188 27.53 -6.11 -37.00
N LYS A 189 26.49 -6.75 -37.56
CA LYS A 189 26.65 -7.93 -38.37
C LYS A 189 27.57 -7.46 -39.48
N MET A 190 28.86 -7.76 -39.38
CA MET A 190 29.79 -7.58 -40.48
C MET A 190 29.09 -8.14 -41.71
N THR A 191 28.97 -7.32 -42.74
CA THR A 191 28.40 -7.73 -44.02
C THR A 191 29.21 -8.89 -44.59
N LYS A 192 28.63 -9.66 -45.51
CA LYS A 192 29.31 -10.83 -46.07
C LYS A 192 30.68 -10.46 -46.66
N GLU A 193 30.81 -9.27 -47.26
CA GLU A 193 32.07 -8.78 -47.80
C GLU A 193 33.14 -8.58 -46.73
N GLU A 194 32.79 -7.98 -45.60
CA GLU A 194 33.73 -7.74 -44.49
C GLU A 194 34.22 -9.05 -43.86
N ARG A 195 33.34 -10.06 -43.76
CA ARG A 195 33.72 -11.40 -43.27
C ARG A 195 34.69 -12.10 -44.21
N ILE A 196 34.50 -11.95 -45.52
CA ILE A 196 35.40 -12.53 -46.52
C ILE A 196 36.77 -11.81 -46.48
N GLN A 197 36.79 -10.48 -46.38
CA GLN A 197 38.05 -9.73 -46.27
C GLN A 197 38.81 -10.03 -44.98
N ALA A 198 38.12 -10.17 -43.84
CA ALA A 198 38.74 -10.55 -42.58
C ALA A 198 39.32 -11.99 -42.64
N ALA A 199 38.59 -12.93 -43.25
CA ALA A 199 39.06 -14.29 -43.45
C ALA A 199 40.27 -14.36 -44.42
N GLN A 200 40.29 -13.53 -45.45
CA GLN A 200 41.42 -13.43 -46.39
C GLN A 200 42.66 -12.81 -45.73
N LYS A 201 42.51 -11.74 -44.94
CA LYS A 201 43.60 -11.16 -44.14
C LYS A 201 44.18 -12.17 -43.15
N LEU A 202 43.33 -12.95 -42.49
CA LEU A 202 43.79 -13.99 -41.57
C LEU A 202 44.56 -15.11 -42.30
N LYS A 203 44.11 -15.52 -43.49
CA LYS A 203 44.82 -16.49 -44.33
C LYS A 203 46.18 -15.99 -44.82
N ALA A 204 46.28 -14.71 -45.20
CA ALA A 204 47.56 -14.12 -45.64
C ALA A 204 48.59 -14.08 -44.49
N LEU A 205 48.16 -13.68 -43.29
CA LEU A 205 49.01 -13.64 -42.11
C LEU A 205 49.52 -15.02 -41.66
N LEU A 206 48.72 -16.07 -41.87
CA LEU A 206 49.10 -17.45 -41.57
C LEU A 206 50.04 -18.07 -42.62
N ASN A 207 49.99 -17.61 -43.87
CA ASN A 207 50.92 -18.07 -44.92
C ASN A 207 52.31 -17.39 -44.80
N ASP A 208 52.36 -16.11 -44.43
CA ASP A 208 53.63 -15.38 -44.25
C ASP A 208 54.42 -15.83 -43.01
N SER A 209 53.80 -16.61 -42.10
CA SER A 209 54.45 -17.21 -40.93
C SER A 209 54.93 -18.66 -41.16
N THR A 210 54.86 -19.14 -42.41
CA THR A 210 55.31 -20.50 -42.80
C THR A 210 56.37 -20.52 -43.92
N SER A 211 57.06 -19.41 -44.19
CA SER A 211 58.29 -19.38 -45.00
C SER A 211 59.52 -19.06 -44.15
#